data_AF-A0A284RVN2-F1
#
_entry.id   AF-A0A284RVN2-F1
#
_cell.length_a   1.000
_cell.length_b   1.000
_cell.length_c   1.000
_cell.angle_alpha   90.00
_cell.angle_beta   90.00
_cell.angle_gamma   90.00
#
_symmetry.space_group_name_H-M   'P 1'
#
loop_
_entity.id
_entity.type
_entity.pdbx_description
1 polymer ?
#
loop_
_entity_poly.entity_id
_entity_poly.type
_entity_poly.pdbx_seq_one_letter_code
_entity_poly.pdbx_strand_id
1 'polypeptide(L)'
;MPPKRKRTRAKTSAATLTPIQAFFAQYPEFSYDPSGETMKQFWVMIRQFGWVRDEDRKDEALSGIRDAIAQQFNDIYGGNAGDLGAWQRLWEIVGDGDMPTDVKACRAAVKRVFVNICDLVDYPATHVRPPVFATVAELAEYSRSNRKIYPKENAKAGGLLRFLLRTIFNPSQNQGGSSGRSGRRDRGSS
;
A
#
# COMPACT_ATOMS: atom_id res chain seq x y z
N MET A 1 -18.73 44.83 31.56
CA MET A 1 -18.40 43.99 30.36
C MET A 1 -17.98 44.91 29.22
N PRO A 2 -17.13 44.51 28.25
CA PRO A 2 -16.40 43.25 28.11
C PRO A 2 -14.85 43.41 28.16
N PRO A 3 -14.09 42.30 28.15
CA PRO A 3 -12.69 42.24 28.56
C PRO A 3 -11.69 42.28 27.40
N LYS A 4 -10.47 42.79 27.64
CA LYS A 4 -9.34 42.59 26.72
C LYS A 4 -8.62 41.27 27.07
N ARG A 5 -8.79 40.33 26.15
CA ARG A 5 -8.40 38.92 26.16
C ARG A 5 -6.98 38.65 26.69
N LYS A 6 -6.87 37.73 27.65
CA LYS A 6 -5.65 36.97 27.89
C LYS A 6 -5.33 36.18 26.62
N ARG A 7 -4.15 36.38 26.03
CA ARG A 7 -3.62 35.47 25.00
C ARG A 7 -3.36 34.14 25.70
N THR A 8 -4.32 33.22 25.60
CA THR A 8 -4.06 31.81 25.86
C THR A 8 -3.06 31.35 24.81
N ARG A 9 -1.84 31.05 25.26
CA ARG A 9 -0.88 30.26 24.49
C ARG A 9 -1.55 28.92 24.25
N ALA A 10 -2.14 28.73 23.07
CA ALA A 10 -2.53 27.41 22.62
C ALA A 10 -1.27 26.53 22.74
N LYS A 11 -1.33 25.52 23.61
CA LYS A 11 -0.35 24.46 23.62
C LYS A 11 -0.55 23.72 22.30
N THR A 12 0.23 24.06 21.29
CA THR A 12 0.36 23.24 20.09
C THR A 12 0.87 21.88 20.56
N SER A 13 -0.01 20.89 20.59
CA SER A 13 0.40 19.50 20.75
C SER A 13 1.42 19.23 19.66
N ALA A 14 2.64 18.83 20.02
CA ALA A 14 3.62 18.40 19.03
C ALA A 14 3.03 17.17 18.35
N ALA A 15 2.54 17.32 17.13
CA ALA A 15 2.01 16.20 16.36
C ALA A 15 3.15 15.19 16.18
N THR A 16 2.96 13.99 16.68
CA THR A 16 3.89 12.88 16.43
C THR A 16 3.91 12.64 14.92
N LEU A 17 5.12 12.60 14.35
CA LEU A 17 5.30 12.32 12.93
C LEU A 17 4.71 10.94 12.61
N THR A 18 4.04 10.81 11.46
CA THR A 18 3.69 9.48 10.94
C THR A 18 4.97 8.68 10.64
N PRO A 19 4.92 7.34 10.55
CA PRO A 19 6.10 6.55 10.23
C PRO A 19 6.81 6.99 8.93
N ILE A 20 6.05 7.35 7.88
CA ILE A 20 6.64 7.85 6.62
C ILE A 20 7.26 9.24 6.82
N GLN A 21 6.63 10.14 7.57
CA GLN A 21 7.21 11.44 7.91
C GLN A 21 8.51 11.27 8.71
N ALA A 22 8.54 10.33 9.66
CA ALA A 22 9.72 10.01 10.45
C ALA A 22 10.84 9.41 9.60
N PHE A 23 10.52 8.63 8.55
CA PHE A 23 11.50 8.18 7.56
C PHE A 23 12.14 9.37 6.83
N PHE A 24 11.34 10.26 6.23
CA PHE A 24 11.89 11.40 5.49
C PHE A 24 12.62 12.40 6.37
N ALA A 25 12.25 12.52 7.65
CA ALA A 25 12.93 13.38 8.62
C ALA A 25 14.40 12.97 8.89
N GLN A 26 14.81 11.74 8.52
CA GLN A 26 16.22 11.31 8.59
C GLN A 26 17.10 11.96 7.51
N TYR A 27 16.49 12.62 6.53
CA TYR A 27 17.15 13.22 5.38
C TYR A 27 16.82 14.73 5.30
N PRO A 28 17.35 15.56 6.21
CA PRO A 28 16.95 16.97 6.34
C PRO A 28 17.26 17.82 5.10
N GLU A 29 18.14 17.37 4.21
CA GLU A 29 18.48 18.00 2.94
C GLU A 29 17.41 17.78 1.86
N PHE A 30 16.47 16.84 2.06
CA PHE A 30 15.35 16.58 1.16
C PHE A 30 14.09 17.28 1.65
N SER A 31 13.48 18.10 0.78
CA SER A 31 12.23 18.80 1.09
C SER A 31 11.04 17.89 0.84
N TYR A 32 10.63 17.14 1.87
CA TYR A 32 9.46 16.27 1.82
C TYR A 32 8.15 17.06 1.93
N ASP A 33 7.22 16.81 1.01
CA ASP A 33 5.85 17.30 1.04
C ASP A 33 4.91 16.22 1.61
N PRO A 34 4.37 16.39 2.82
CA PRO A 34 3.51 15.40 3.45
C PRO A 34 2.16 15.19 2.77
N SER A 35 1.77 16.04 1.81
CA SER A 35 0.54 15.90 1.01
C SER A 35 0.74 15.16 -0.30
N GLY A 36 1.98 14.86 -0.68
CA GLY A 36 2.34 14.20 -1.93
C GLY A 36 2.45 12.68 -1.82
N GLU A 37 2.56 12.02 -2.97
CA GLU A 37 2.75 10.56 -3.04
C GLU A 37 4.13 10.13 -2.52
N THR A 38 4.15 9.19 -1.58
CA THR A 38 5.35 8.75 -0.86
C THR A 38 6.44 8.26 -1.80
N MET A 39 6.11 7.28 -2.67
CA MET A 39 7.12 6.63 -3.51
C MET A 39 7.65 7.55 -4.60
N LYS A 40 6.84 8.50 -5.09
CA LYS A 40 7.29 9.50 -6.06
C LYS A 40 8.39 10.36 -5.45
N GLN A 41 8.17 10.86 -4.23
CA GLN A 41 9.13 11.67 -3.49
C GLN A 41 10.38 10.87 -3.10
N PHE A 42 10.22 9.61 -2.67
CA PHE A 42 11.34 8.71 -2.41
C PHE A 42 12.29 8.61 -3.62
N TRP A 43 11.77 8.39 -4.82
CA TRP A 43 12.62 8.32 -6.02
C TRP A 43 13.25 9.67 -6.42
N VAL A 44 12.63 10.80 -6.07
CA VAL A 44 13.26 12.12 -6.23
C VAL A 44 14.43 12.25 -5.25
N MET A 45 14.26 11.87 -3.99
CA MET A 45 15.31 11.86 -2.97
C MET A 45 16.51 10.99 -3.38
N ILE A 46 16.27 9.77 -3.83
CA ILE A 46 17.33 8.86 -4.33
C ILE A 46 18.14 9.51 -5.46
N ARG A 47 17.50 10.26 -6.36
CA ARG A 47 18.20 10.98 -7.44
C ARG A 47 18.99 12.17 -6.89
N GLN A 48 18.41 12.95 -5.99
CA GLN A 48 19.04 14.13 -5.39
C GLN A 48 20.35 13.75 -4.68
N PHE A 49 20.37 12.64 -3.95
CA PHE A 49 21.56 12.18 -3.24
C PHE A 49 22.53 11.35 -4.10
N GLY A 50 22.20 11.13 -5.37
CA GLY A 50 23.05 10.37 -6.30
C GLY A 50 23.06 8.87 -6.06
N TRP A 51 22.10 8.31 -5.31
CA TRP A 51 22.08 6.89 -4.93
C TRP A 51 21.47 5.96 -5.99
N VAL A 52 21.22 6.45 -7.20
CA VAL A 52 20.62 5.63 -8.28
C VAL A 52 21.48 4.41 -8.64
N ARG A 53 22.82 4.58 -8.61
CA ARG A 53 23.82 3.53 -8.88
C ARG A 53 24.50 3.00 -7.62
N ASP A 54 24.15 3.54 -6.46
CA ASP A 54 24.64 3.10 -5.16
C ASP A 54 23.63 2.08 -4.63
N GLU A 55 23.88 0.79 -4.90
CA GLU A 55 22.93 -0.26 -4.56
C GLU A 55 22.75 -0.40 -3.05
N ASP A 56 23.83 -0.30 -2.28
CA ASP A 56 23.80 -0.42 -0.82
C ASP A 56 22.91 0.66 -0.20
N ARG A 57 23.15 1.93 -0.51
CA ARG A 57 22.35 3.04 0.05
C ARG A 57 20.91 3.03 -0.44
N LYS A 58 20.70 2.69 -1.72
CA LYS A 58 19.36 2.59 -2.30
C LYS A 58 18.55 1.47 -1.65
N ASP A 59 19.17 0.32 -1.41
CA ASP A 59 18.51 -0.84 -0.83
C ASP A 59 18.23 -0.63 0.67
N GLU A 60 19.15 0.00 1.41
CA GLU A 60 18.93 0.44 2.79
C GLU A 60 17.74 1.42 2.87
N ALA A 61 17.74 2.47 2.04
CA ALA A 61 16.65 3.44 2.00
C ALA A 61 15.32 2.79 1.56
N LEU A 62 15.35 1.85 0.61
CA LEU A 62 14.18 1.07 0.20
C LEU A 62 13.64 0.21 1.34
N SER A 63 14.50 -0.41 2.13
CA SER A 63 14.09 -1.16 3.32
C SER A 63 13.40 -0.23 4.31
N GLY A 64 14.04 0.90 4.65
CA GLY A 64 13.51 1.87 5.61
C GLY A 64 12.15 2.42 5.21
N ILE A 65 11.96 2.83 3.95
CA ILE A 65 10.65 3.35 3.51
C ILE A 65 9.57 2.26 3.48
N ARG A 66 9.92 1.02 3.16
CA ARG A 66 8.95 -0.09 3.16
C ARG A 66 8.53 -0.47 4.57
N ASP A 67 9.42 -0.39 5.54
CA ASP A 67 9.08 -0.58 6.96
C ASP A 67 8.17 0.55 7.45
N ALA A 68 8.46 1.80 7.07
CA ALA A 68 7.60 2.94 7.37
C ALA A 68 6.20 2.81 6.74
N ILE A 69 6.10 2.36 5.49
CA ILE A 69 4.82 2.06 4.82
C ILE A 69 4.04 0.98 5.59
N ALA A 70 4.71 -0.08 6.05
CA ALA A 70 4.06 -1.15 6.81
C ALA A 70 3.51 -0.64 8.16
N GLN A 71 4.30 0.16 8.86
CA GLN A 71 3.91 0.77 10.14
C GLN A 71 2.73 1.72 9.93
N GLN A 72 2.82 2.63 8.96
CA GLN A 72 1.75 3.59 8.68
C GLN A 72 0.46 2.88 8.23
N PHE A 73 0.56 1.80 7.45
CA PHE A 73 -0.60 0.97 7.12
C PHE A 73 -1.27 0.42 8.38
N ASN A 74 -0.48 -0.11 9.33
CA ASN A 74 -0.99 -0.64 10.58
C ASN A 74 -1.61 0.46 11.47
N ASP A 75 -1.07 1.68 11.45
CA ASP A 75 -1.64 2.83 12.18
C ASP A 75 -2.99 3.25 11.60
N ILE A 76 -3.14 3.23 10.27
CA ILE A 76 -4.38 3.63 9.59
C ILE A 76 -5.46 2.55 9.71
N TYR A 77 -5.13 1.32 9.35
CA TYR A 77 -6.13 0.25 9.18
C TYR A 77 -6.17 -0.71 10.36
N GLY A 78 -5.07 -0.88 11.08
CA GLY A 78 -4.92 -1.85 12.17
C GLY A 78 -4.02 -3.02 11.79
N GLY A 79 -3.20 -3.48 12.75
CA GLY A 79 -2.28 -4.60 12.58
C GLY A 79 -2.85 -5.98 12.95
N ASN A 80 -4.06 -6.06 13.52
CA ASN A 80 -4.63 -7.31 14.01
C ASN A 80 -5.59 -7.95 12.98
N ALA A 81 -5.18 -9.07 12.38
CA ALA A 81 -6.03 -9.82 11.43
C ALA A 81 -7.29 -10.46 12.07
N GLY A 82 -7.40 -10.49 13.39
CA GLY A 82 -8.60 -10.91 14.13
C GLY A 82 -9.58 -9.77 14.44
N ASP A 83 -9.22 -8.52 14.17
CA ASP A 83 -10.08 -7.36 14.41
C ASP A 83 -11.00 -7.12 13.21
N LEU A 84 -12.31 -7.35 13.39
CA LEU A 84 -13.32 -7.07 12.36
C LEU A 84 -13.31 -5.59 11.94
N GLY A 85 -13.17 -4.66 12.89
CA GLY A 85 -13.17 -3.24 12.61
C GLY A 85 -12.02 -2.83 11.69
N ALA A 86 -10.85 -3.45 11.85
CA ALA A 86 -9.72 -3.23 10.95
C ALA A 86 -10.03 -3.62 9.51
N TRP A 87 -10.68 -4.77 9.33
CA TRP A 87 -11.09 -5.22 8.00
C TRP A 87 -12.16 -4.34 7.38
N GLN A 88 -13.14 -3.90 8.16
CA GLN A 88 -14.23 -3.05 7.70
C GLN A 88 -13.72 -1.67 7.28
N ARG A 89 -12.81 -1.06 8.06
CA ARG A 89 -12.09 0.17 7.66
C ARG A 89 -11.39 0.03 6.32
N LEU A 90 -10.70 -1.09 6.08
CA LEU A 90 -10.08 -1.34 4.79
C LEU A 90 -11.15 -1.49 3.68
N TRP A 91 -12.21 -2.24 3.93
CA TRP A 91 -13.31 -2.47 2.99
C TRP A 91 -14.01 -1.17 2.57
N GLU A 92 -14.21 -0.20 3.47
CA GLU A 92 -14.77 1.12 3.14
C GLU A 92 -14.01 1.83 2.01
N ILE A 93 -12.70 1.58 1.92
CA ILE A 93 -11.83 2.23 0.93
C ILE A 93 -11.77 1.45 -0.39
N VAL A 94 -11.82 0.12 -0.35
CA VAL A 94 -11.50 -0.72 -1.52
C VAL A 94 -12.64 -1.65 -1.97
N GLY A 95 -13.69 -1.78 -1.19
CA GLY A 95 -14.83 -2.64 -1.48
C GLY A 95 -15.82 -2.01 -2.46
N ASP A 96 -16.56 -2.88 -3.16
CA ASP A 96 -17.57 -2.53 -4.16
C ASP A 96 -18.93 -3.20 -3.90
N GLY A 97 -19.17 -3.67 -2.67
CA GLY A 97 -20.42 -4.31 -2.28
C GLY A 97 -20.70 -4.21 -0.78
N ASP A 98 -21.64 -5.04 -0.31
CA ASP A 98 -22.08 -5.03 1.08
C ASP A 98 -20.93 -5.25 2.05
N MET A 99 -20.99 -4.51 3.17
CA MET A 99 -19.98 -4.60 4.23
C MET A 99 -19.96 -6.03 4.80
N PRO A 100 -18.83 -6.75 4.75
CA PRO A 100 -18.75 -8.06 5.36
C PRO A 100 -18.87 -7.95 6.88
N THR A 101 -19.64 -8.86 7.47
CA THR A 101 -20.05 -8.80 8.89
C THR A 101 -19.19 -9.65 9.82
N ASP A 102 -18.23 -10.40 9.27
CA ASP A 102 -17.29 -11.20 10.06
C ASP A 102 -15.88 -11.25 9.44
N VAL A 103 -14.89 -11.59 10.27
CA VAL A 103 -13.47 -11.60 9.90
C VAL A 103 -13.17 -12.56 8.75
N LYS A 104 -13.88 -13.70 8.67
CA LYS A 104 -13.65 -14.70 7.62
C LYS A 104 -14.15 -14.17 6.28
N ALA A 105 -15.34 -13.56 6.25
CA ALA A 105 -15.91 -12.91 5.08
C ALA A 105 -15.04 -11.74 4.61
N CYS A 106 -14.60 -10.87 5.53
CA CYS A 106 -13.66 -9.80 5.25
C CYS A 106 -12.36 -10.30 4.59
N ARG A 107 -11.73 -11.33 5.18
CA ARG A 107 -10.50 -11.93 4.61
C ARG A 107 -10.73 -12.47 3.21
N ALA A 108 -11.87 -13.10 2.95
CA ALA A 108 -12.21 -13.63 1.64
C ALA A 108 -12.44 -12.51 0.61
N ALA A 109 -13.11 -11.43 1.02
CA ALA A 109 -13.40 -10.28 0.18
C ALA A 109 -12.12 -9.51 -0.18
N VAL A 110 -11.30 -9.13 0.81
CA VAL A 110 -10.05 -8.38 0.60
C VAL A 110 -9.02 -9.17 -0.23
N LYS A 111 -9.00 -10.52 -0.14
CA LYS A 111 -8.15 -11.36 -1.02
C LYS A 111 -8.48 -11.21 -2.51
N ARG A 112 -9.69 -10.78 -2.85
CA ARG A 112 -10.14 -10.57 -4.24
C ARG A 112 -9.91 -9.15 -4.73
N VAL A 113 -9.59 -8.23 -3.81
CA VAL A 113 -9.23 -6.85 -4.15
C VAL A 113 -7.78 -6.84 -4.65
N PHE A 114 -7.56 -6.14 -5.76
CA PHE A 114 -6.23 -5.85 -6.29
C PHE A 114 -6.00 -4.34 -6.18
N VAL A 115 -5.18 -3.94 -5.21
CA VAL A 115 -4.90 -2.53 -4.91
C VAL A 115 -3.43 -2.38 -4.53
N ASN A 116 -2.84 -1.23 -4.80
CA ASN A 116 -1.45 -0.96 -4.42
C ASN A 116 -1.36 -0.47 -2.97
N ILE A 117 -0.46 -1.08 -2.17
CA ILE A 117 -0.28 -0.74 -0.75
C ILE A 117 0.22 0.69 -0.56
N CYS A 118 1.04 1.22 -1.46
CA CYS A 118 1.52 2.60 -1.39
C CYS A 118 0.35 3.58 -1.53
N ASP A 119 -0.61 3.32 -2.42
CA ASP A 119 -1.79 4.19 -2.59
C ASP A 119 -2.68 4.17 -1.34
N LEU A 120 -2.78 3.03 -0.64
CA LEU A 120 -3.56 2.95 0.60
C LEU A 120 -2.97 3.81 1.71
N VAL A 121 -1.65 3.83 1.88
CA VAL A 121 -1.02 4.67 2.93
C VAL A 121 -0.96 6.15 2.56
N ASP A 122 -0.98 6.46 1.26
CA ASP A 122 -1.01 7.83 0.74
C ASP A 122 -2.42 8.44 0.75
N TYR A 123 -3.49 7.61 0.71
CA TYR A 123 -4.88 8.08 0.62
C TYR A 123 -5.27 9.10 1.70
N PRO A 124 -4.97 8.92 3.00
CA PRO A 124 -5.36 9.90 4.02
C PRO A 124 -4.76 11.29 3.81
N ALA A 125 -3.57 11.37 3.21
CA ALA A 125 -2.85 12.62 2.98
C ALA A 125 -3.17 13.25 1.62
N THR A 126 -3.27 12.43 0.58
CA THR A 126 -3.53 12.89 -0.80
C THR A 126 -5.01 13.11 -1.10
N HIS A 127 -5.90 12.46 -0.33
CA HIS A 127 -7.33 12.36 -0.61
C HIS A 127 -7.68 11.76 -1.99
N VAL A 128 -6.71 11.14 -2.67
CA VAL A 128 -6.92 10.45 -3.95
C VAL A 128 -7.25 8.99 -3.68
N ARG A 129 -8.49 8.58 -3.98
CA ARG A 129 -8.94 7.20 -3.70
C ARG A 129 -8.06 6.20 -4.44
N PRO A 130 -7.56 5.13 -3.76
CA PRO A 130 -6.73 4.12 -4.40
C PRO A 130 -7.47 3.42 -5.54
N PRO A 131 -6.84 3.25 -6.72
CA PRO A 131 -7.42 2.46 -7.79
C PRO A 131 -7.52 0.99 -7.39
N VAL A 132 -8.68 0.38 -7.64
CA VAL A 132 -8.89 -1.06 -7.52
C VAL A 132 -8.89 -1.66 -8.92
N PHE A 133 -8.03 -2.65 -9.13
CA PHE A 133 -7.81 -3.30 -10.42
C PHE A 133 -8.65 -4.57 -10.53
N ALA A 134 -9.00 -4.95 -11.77
CA ALA A 134 -9.74 -6.18 -12.03
C ALA A 134 -8.84 -7.41 -11.97
N THR A 135 -7.53 -7.25 -12.24
CA THR A 135 -6.57 -8.36 -12.25
C THR A 135 -5.25 -8.05 -11.55
N VAL A 136 -4.54 -9.11 -11.15
CA VAL A 136 -3.16 -9.00 -10.64
C VAL A 136 -2.21 -8.43 -11.71
N ALA A 137 -2.47 -8.71 -13.00
CA ALA A 137 -1.65 -8.21 -14.10
C ALA A 137 -1.75 -6.68 -14.23
N GLU A 138 -2.96 -6.13 -14.15
CA GLU A 138 -3.20 -4.68 -14.15
C GLU A 138 -2.55 -4.01 -12.94
N LEU A 139 -2.74 -4.57 -11.74
CA LEU A 139 -2.05 -4.08 -10.53
C LEU A 139 -0.53 -4.12 -10.70
N ALA A 140 0.02 -5.19 -11.27
CA ALA A 140 1.45 -5.34 -11.50
C ALA A 140 1.99 -4.34 -12.53
N GLU A 141 1.28 -4.11 -13.62
CA GLU A 141 1.60 -3.08 -14.61
C GLU A 141 1.58 -1.67 -14.02
N TYR A 142 0.51 -1.33 -13.31
CA TYR A 142 0.39 -0.05 -12.61
C TYR A 142 1.54 0.15 -11.60
N SER A 143 1.80 -0.86 -10.77
CA SER A 143 2.84 -0.80 -9.73
C SER A 143 4.24 -0.57 -10.32
N ARG A 144 4.56 -1.25 -11.44
CA ARG A 144 5.84 -1.09 -12.14
C ARG A 144 5.96 0.27 -12.81
N SER A 145 4.92 0.70 -13.53
CA SER A 145 4.89 1.96 -14.27
C SER A 145 5.05 3.17 -13.33
N ASN A 146 4.46 3.09 -12.13
CA ASN A 146 4.53 4.14 -11.12
C ASN A 146 5.68 3.97 -10.11
N ARG A 147 6.47 2.89 -10.23
CA ARG A 147 7.52 2.51 -9.28
C ARG A 147 7.03 2.41 -7.82
N LYS A 148 5.77 1.99 -7.63
CA LYS A 148 5.11 1.75 -6.35
C LYS A 148 5.17 0.25 -6.04
N ILE A 149 6.30 -0.22 -5.52
CA ILE A 149 6.55 -1.66 -5.33
C ILE A 149 6.75 -1.99 -3.86
N TYR A 150 5.73 -2.65 -3.30
CA TYR A 150 5.80 -3.28 -2.00
C TYR A 150 6.02 -4.79 -2.17
N PRO A 151 7.21 -5.32 -1.84
CA PRO A 151 7.57 -6.71 -2.11
C PRO A 151 6.80 -7.69 -1.23
N LYS A 152 6.55 -8.90 -1.75
CA LYS A 152 5.82 -9.94 -1.03
C LYS A 152 6.63 -10.46 0.17
N GLU A 153 7.93 -10.37 0.10
CA GLU A 153 8.89 -10.83 1.10
C GLU A 153 8.81 -10.00 2.40
N ASN A 154 8.28 -8.77 2.31
CA ASN A 154 8.03 -7.88 3.45
C ASN A 154 6.74 -8.23 4.21
N ALA A 155 6.08 -9.36 3.88
CA ALA A 155 4.95 -9.92 4.63
C ALA A 155 5.22 -10.19 6.12
N LYS A 156 6.47 -10.10 6.57
CA LYS A 156 6.87 -10.29 7.97
C LYS A 156 6.18 -9.32 8.92
N ALA A 157 5.63 -8.21 8.42
CA ALA A 157 4.79 -7.28 9.20
C ALA A 157 3.45 -7.88 9.68
N GLY A 158 3.03 -9.04 9.16
CA GLY A 158 1.84 -9.74 9.63
C GLY A 158 0.52 -9.01 9.32
N GLY A 159 -0.50 -9.24 10.15
CA GLY A 159 -1.75 -8.48 10.13
C GLY A 159 -2.60 -8.60 8.86
N LEU A 160 -3.23 -7.48 8.48
CA LEU A 160 -4.06 -7.32 7.29
C LEU A 160 -3.20 -7.24 6.03
N LEU A 161 -2.03 -6.61 6.13
CA LEU A 161 -1.15 -6.30 5.01
C LEU A 161 -0.78 -7.53 4.19
N ARG A 162 -0.50 -8.68 4.84
CA ARG A 162 -0.18 -9.95 4.15
C ARG A 162 -1.27 -10.44 3.19
N PHE A 163 -2.53 -10.02 3.37
CA PHE A 163 -3.65 -10.42 2.52
C PHE A 163 -3.76 -9.56 1.25
N LEU A 164 -3.10 -8.41 1.21
CA LEU A 164 -3.03 -7.51 0.06
C LEU A 164 -1.83 -7.81 -0.86
N LEU A 165 -0.85 -8.57 -0.39
CA LEU A 165 0.37 -8.84 -1.17
C LEU A 165 0.11 -9.64 -2.43
N ARG A 166 0.75 -9.23 -3.54
CA ARG A 166 0.64 -9.86 -4.86
C ARG A 166 2.02 -9.96 -5.52
N THR A 167 2.16 -10.89 -6.46
CA THR A 167 3.38 -11.02 -7.26
C THR A 167 3.40 -9.95 -8.36
N ILE A 168 4.33 -8.98 -8.27
CA ILE A 168 4.40 -7.84 -9.20
C ILE A 168 5.31 -8.11 -10.41
N PHE A 169 6.40 -8.86 -10.26
CA PHE A 169 7.38 -9.05 -11.34
C PHE A 169 7.12 -10.27 -12.23
N ASN A 170 6.31 -11.24 -11.79
CA ASN A 170 5.97 -12.43 -12.57
C ASN A 170 4.52 -12.90 -12.32
N PRO A 171 3.51 -12.18 -12.82
CA PRO A 171 2.10 -12.44 -12.49
C PRO A 171 1.51 -13.70 -13.18
N SER A 172 2.19 -14.29 -14.16
CA SER A 172 1.64 -15.34 -15.06
C SER A 172 1.59 -16.77 -14.47
N GLN A 173 2.18 -17.02 -13.31
CA GLN A 173 2.32 -18.39 -12.76
C GLN A 173 1.16 -18.84 -11.84
N ASN A 174 0.14 -18.02 -11.60
CA ASN A 174 -0.86 -18.31 -10.56
C ASN A 174 -2.33 -18.32 -11.02
N GLN A 175 -2.59 -18.57 -12.32
CA GLN A 175 -3.93 -18.92 -12.78
C GLN A 175 -4.12 -20.43 -12.67
N GLY A 176 -4.56 -20.88 -11.48
CA GLY A 176 -5.22 -22.17 -11.31
C GLY A 176 -6.58 -22.11 -12.01
N GLY A 177 -6.58 -22.36 -13.32
CA GLY A 177 -7.76 -22.56 -14.13
C GLY A 177 -7.64 -23.94 -14.80
N SER A 178 -8.50 -24.86 -14.38
CA SER A 178 -8.78 -26.11 -15.08
C SER A 178 -8.99 -25.81 -16.57
N SER A 179 -7.98 -26.08 -17.40
CA SER A 179 -8.11 -25.97 -18.84
C SER A 179 -8.90 -27.18 -19.32
N GLY A 180 -10.15 -26.89 -19.68
CA GLY A 180 -11.07 -27.82 -20.31
C GLY A 180 -10.41 -28.57 -21.45
N ARG A 181 -10.63 -29.89 -21.41
CA ARG A 181 -10.29 -30.84 -22.46
C ARG A 181 -11.10 -30.47 -23.71
N SER A 182 -10.54 -29.60 -24.56
CA SER A 182 -11.11 -29.32 -25.88
C SER A 182 -10.87 -30.50 -26.81
N GLY A 183 -11.91 -30.81 -27.58
CA GLY A 183 -12.11 -32.08 -28.27
C GLY A 183 -11.12 -32.36 -29.39
N ARG A 184 -10.81 -33.65 -29.53
CA ARG A 184 -10.29 -34.23 -30.76
C ARG A 184 -11.48 -34.60 -31.66
N ARG A 185 -11.68 -33.80 -32.71
CA ARG A 185 -12.32 -34.25 -33.93
C ARG A 185 -11.38 -35.29 -34.56
N ASP A 186 -11.91 -36.45 -34.90
CA ASP A 186 -11.29 -37.30 -35.91
C ASP A 186 -12.38 -37.65 -36.93
N ARG A 187 -12.21 -37.09 -38.14
CA ARG A 187 -12.94 -37.45 -39.35
C ARG A 187 -11.93 -38.19 -40.23
N GLY A 188 -12.14 -39.50 -40.34
CA GLY A 188 -12.03 -40.33 -41.54
C GLY A 188 -10.79 -40.23 -42.43
N SER A 189 -10.20 -41.40 -42.71
CA SER A 189 -9.70 -41.74 -44.05
C SER A 189 -9.65 -43.26 -44.23
N SER A 190 -10.14 -43.67 -45.41
CA SER A 190 -10.12 -44.98 -46.09
C SER A 190 -11.10 -46.05 -45.64
#